data_AF-A0A239Y8Y6-F1
#
_entry.id   AF-A0A239Y8Y6-F1
#
_cell.length_a   1.000
_cell.length_b   1.000
_cell.length_c   1.000
_cell.angle_alpha   90.00
_cell.angle_beta   90.00
_cell.angle_gamma   90.00
#
_symmetry.space_group_name_H-M   'P 1'
#
loop_
_entity.id
_entity.type
_entity.pdbx_description
1 polymer ?
#
loop_
_entity_poly.entity_id
_entity_poly.type
_entity_poly.pdbx_seq_one_letter_code
_entity_poly.pdbx_strand_id
1 'polypeptide(L)'
;MLHARRARAHALPRSWRDMQEGDTTVSNDGLYTSGSTAVSGKVDSIPLRDTDTTQPGRDSIGTLVSNATEQVSTLVRSEIELAKTEIVGEVKKGAVGGGLFAVAGVIALYSSFFAFFALAEMLASWMHRGWAFLIVFLIMIALAGLLAFIGFKKVKKIKAPEKTIESVNELKHLRPGQAQKNLTKDSSGLYTSVEK
;
A
#
# COMPACT_ATOMS: atom_id res chain seq x y z
N MET A 1 62.59 59.80 1.60
CA MET A 1 61.36 60.57 1.30
C MET A 1 60.27 60.16 2.29
N LEU A 2 59.86 61.08 3.15
CA LEU A 2 58.79 60.93 4.15
C LEU A 2 57.41 60.90 3.48
N HIS A 3 56.44 60.18 4.05
CA HIS A 3 55.24 60.78 4.65
C HIS A 3 54.30 59.72 5.23
N ALA A 4 54.20 59.68 6.56
CA ALA A 4 53.07 59.11 7.27
C ALA A 4 51.90 60.11 7.21
N ARG A 5 50.69 59.63 6.89
CA ARG A 5 49.43 60.38 7.07
C ARG A 5 48.47 59.55 7.92
N ARG A 6 48.08 60.14 9.06
CA ARG A 6 47.00 59.70 9.95
C ARG A 6 45.65 59.81 9.23
N ALA A 7 44.82 58.77 9.32
CA ALA A 7 43.41 58.82 8.93
C ALA A 7 42.51 58.92 10.18
N ARG A 8 41.58 59.87 10.11
CA ARG A 8 40.57 60.24 11.11
C ARG A 8 39.45 59.20 11.18
N ALA A 9 38.98 58.91 12.39
CA ALA A 9 37.75 58.17 12.65
C ALA A 9 36.53 58.97 12.15
N HIS A 10 35.79 58.41 11.20
CA HIS A 10 34.50 58.92 10.76
C HIS A 10 33.38 58.14 11.46
N ALA A 11 32.50 58.89 12.13
CA ALA A 11 31.27 58.41 12.75
C ALA A 11 30.37 57.73 11.70
N LEU A 12 29.79 56.58 12.09
CA LEU A 12 29.01 55.75 11.19
C LEU A 12 27.61 56.34 10.92
N PRO A 13 27.09 56.19 9.68
CA PRO A 13 25.84 56.80 9.21
C PRO A 13 24.57 56.19 9.84
N ARG A 14 23.49 56.98 9.84
CA ARG A 14 22.17 56.68 10.44
C ARG A 14 21.44 55.42 9.94
N SER A 15 21.96 54.70 8.94
CA SER A 15 21.34 53.52 8.31
C SER A 15 21.46 52.22 9.12
N TRP A 16 22.30 52.19 10.17
CA TRP A 16 22.41 51.05 11.08
C TRP A 16 21.28 50.97 12.11
N ARG A 17 20.28 51.86 12.03
CA ARG A 17 19.10 51.88 12.92
C ARG A 17 17.98 50.94 12.43
N ASP A 18 18.02 50.54 11.16
CA ASP A 18 16.96 49.73 10.54
C ASP A 18 17.25 48.21 10.61
N MET A 19 18.33 47.81 11.29
CA MET A 19 18.71 46.41 11.52
C MET A 19 17.99 45.74 12.71
N GLN A 20 17.03 46.44 13.35
CA GLN A 20 16.24 45.89 14.45
C GLN A 20 14.79 45.59 14.10
N GLU A 21 14.43 45.61 12.81
CA GLU A 21 13.06 45.36 12.37
C GLU A 21 13.00 44.10 11.48
N GLY A 22 12.62 42.99 12.11
CA GLY A 22 11.86 41.87 11.55
C GLY A 22 12.39 41.15 10.31
N ASP A 23 13.01 39.99 10.52
CA ASP A 23 12.79 38.85 9.62
C ASP A 23 12.79 37.52 10.39
N THR A 24 11.60 36.97 10.62
CA THR A 24 11.43 35.57 11.05
C THR A 24 11.34 34.69 9.82
N THR A 25 12.39 34.62 9.01
CA THR A 25 12.57 33.49 8.10
C THR A 25 13.08 32.32 8.90
N VAL A 26 12.23 31.31 9.08
CA VAL A 26 12.65 29.97 9.48
C VAL A 26 13.56 29.44 8.36
N SER A 27 14.88 29.54 8.56
CA SER A 27 15.87 28.95 7.66
C SER A 27 15.73 27.43 7.68
N ASN A 28 15.17 26.88 6.61
CA ASN A 28 15.11 25.44 6.33
C ASN A 28 16.42 24.95 5.67
N ASP A 29 17.56 25.23 6.29
CA ASP A 29 18.83 24.64 5.88
C ASP A 29 19.03 23.28 6.57
N GLY A 30 18.42 22.27 5.96
CA GLY A 30 18.58 20.87 6.32
C GLY A 30 19.95 20.35 5.92
N LEU A 31 20.83 20.20 6.90
CA LEU A 31 22.05 19.42 6.82
C LEU A 31 21.72 17.92 7.00
N TYR A 32 21.91 17.17 5.91
CA TYR A 32 22.06 15.71 5.84
C TYR A 32 20.91 14.83 6.34
N THR A 33 20.06 14.40 5.40
CA THR A 33 19.62 13.00 5.34
C THR A 33 19.24 12.64 3.90
N SER A 34 20.18 12.01 3.20
CA SER A 34 19.92 11.32 1.95
C SER A 34 19.54 9.88 2.29
N GLY A 35 18.27 9.51 2.11
CA GLY A 35 17.86 8.11 2.26
C GLY A 35 16.36 7.90 2.48
N SER A 36 15.69 7.49 1.40
CA SER A 36 14.29 7.03 1.31
C SER A 36 13.22 8.12 1.42
N THR A 37 12.62 8.42 0.25
CA THR A 37 11.25 8.92 0.05
C THR A 37 10.54 9.40 1.31
N ALA A 38 10.71 10.67 1.65
CA ALA A 38 9.79 11.39 2.51
C ALA A 38 8.43 11.43 1.80
N VAL A 39 7.59 10.43 2.04
CA VAL A 39 6.15 10.61 1.95
C VAL A 39 5.85 11.59 3.08
N SER A 40 5.85 12.89 2.73
CA SER A 40 5.20 13.91 3.53
C SER A 40 3.72 13.52 3.54
N GLY A 41 3.36 12.68 4.50
CA GLY A 41 1.99 12.56 4.93
C GLY A 41 1.61 13.96 5.36
N LYS A 42 0.88 14.66 4.49
CA LYS A 42 0.22 15.89 4.85
C LYS A 42 -0.72 15.47 5.97
N VAL A 43 -0.28 15.71 7.21
CA VAL A 43 -1.12 15.57 8.39
C VAL A 43 -2.12 16.70 8.22
N ASP A 44 -3.23 16.39 7.55
CA ASP A 44 -4.43 17.18 7.64
C ASP A 44 -4.79 17.14 9.13
N SER A 45 -4.36 18.17 9.85
CA SER A 45 -4.79 18.44 11.21
C SER A 45 -6.29 18.28 11.20
N ILE A 46 -6.77 17.26 11.92
CA ILE A 46 -8.18 16.93 12.07
C ILE A 46 -8.90 18.27 12.20
N PRO A 47 -9.76 18.66 11.25
CA PRO A 47 -10.59 19.81 11.46
C PRO A 47 -11.43 19.45 12.67
N LEU A 48 -11.09 20.04 13.81
CA LEU A 48 -11.96 20.12 14.97
C LEU A 48 -13.18 20.91 14.49
N ARG A 49 -14.05 20.22 13.77
CA ARG A 49 -15.37 20.72 13.43
C ARG A 49 -16.05 20.76 14.77
N ASP A 50 -16.35 21.96 15.25
CA ASP A 50 -17.00 22.18 16.53
C ASP A 50 -18.14 21.17 16.71
N THR A 51 -17.95 20.20 17.60
CA THR A 51 -19.02 19.29 18.03
C THR A 51 -20.11 20.05 18.81
N ASP A 52 -19.93 21.35 19.01
CA ASP A 52 -20.86 22.29 19.63
C ASP A 52 -22.10 22.63 18.80
N THR A 53 -22.26 22.03 17.61
CA THR A 53 -23.54 22.15 16.88
C THR A 53 -24.67 21.32 17.49
N THR A 54 -24.38 20.46 18.48
CA THR A 54 -25.43 19.74 19.21
C THR A 54 -25.90 20.57 20.40
N GLN A 55 -26.90 21.43 20.23
CA GLN A 55 -27.51 22.14 21.35
C GLN A 55 -28.61 21.23 21.97
N PRO A 56 -28.47 20.78 23.24
CA PRO A 56 -29.43 19.88 23.85
C PRO A 56 -30.85 20.47 23.81
N GLY A 57 -31.74 19.85 23.04
CA GLY A 57 -33.14 20.27 22.90
C GLY A 57 -33.48 21.09 21.65
N ARG A 58 -32.51 21.40 20.76
CA ARG A 58 -32.78 22.08 19.47
C ARG A 58 -32.60 21.20 18.25
N ASP A 59 -31.75 20.18 18.34
CA ASP A 59 -31.54 19.26 17.24
C ASP A 59 -32.57 18.15 17.24
N SER A 60 -33.17 17.93 16.08
CA SER A 60 -34.08 16.81 15.87
C SER A 60 -33.29 15.50 16.00
N ILE A 61 -33.97 14.41 16.40
CA ILE A 61 -33.37 13.07 16.45
C ILE A 61 -32.77 12.66 15.09
N GLY A 62 -33.35 13.14 13.98
CA GLY A 62 -32.80 12.93 12.64
C GLY A 62 -31.43 13.60 12.42
N THR A 63 -31.22 14.78 13.00
CA THR A 63 -29.96 15.51 12.93
C THR A 63 -28.86 14.78 13.73
N LEU A 64 -29.20 14.25 14.90
CA LEU A 64 -28.27 13.47 15.75
C LEU A 64 -27.82 12.18 15.07
N VAL A 65 -28.75 11.42 14.47
CA VAL A 65 -28.45 10.19 13.74
C VAL A 65 -27.63 10.48 12.48
N SER A 66 -27.96 11.55 11.75
CA SER A 66 -27.19 11.99 10.58
C SER A 66 -25.74 12.30 10.96
N ASN A 67 -25.53 13.14 11.98
CA ASN A 67 -24.19 13.55 12.41
C ASN A 67 -23.36 12.37 12.93
N ALA A 68 -23.97 11.45 13.69
CA ALA A 68 -23.29 10.24 14.16
C ALA A 68 -22.89 9.31 13.00
N THR A 69 -23.76 9.15 12.00
CA THR A 69 -23.48 8.33 10.80
C THR A 69 -22.37 8.94 9.96
N GLU A 70 -22.32 10.27 9.88
CA GLU A 70 -21.30 11.02 9.15
C GLU A 70 -19.91 10.89 9.82
N GLN A 71 -19.85 10.90 11.16
CA GLN A 71 -18.61 10.65 11.92
C GLN A 71 -18.11 9.22 11.76
N VAL A 72 -19.00 8.23 11.87
CA VAL A 72 -18.63 6.82 11.65
C VAL A 72 -18.15 6.61 10.21
N SER A 73 -18.81 7.22 9.22
CA SER A 73 -18.37 7.17 7.82
C SER A 73 -16.99 7.79 7.64
N THR A 74 -16.69 8.87 8.37
CA THR A 74 -15.39 9.55 8.33
C THR A 74 -14.28 8.67 8.94
N LEU A 75 -14.55 8.02 10.08
CA LEU A 75 -13.61 7.08 10.71
C LEU A 75 -13.33 5.84 9.85
N VAL A 76 -14.38 5.23 9.29
CA VAL A 76 -14.22 4.07 8.41
C VAL A 76 -13.41 4.44 7.18
N ARG A 77 -13.64 5.63 6.61
CA ARG A 77 -12.89 6.10 5.44
C ARG A 77 -11.42 6.36 5.77
N SER A 78 -11.11 6.97 6.91
CA SER A 78 -9.71 7.22 7.30
C SER A 78 -8.94 5.93 7.58
N GLU A 79 -9.59 4.93 8.19
CA GLU A 79 -8.98 3.63 8.44
C GLU A 79 -8.71 2.86 7.14
N ILE A 80 -9.62 2.94 6.17
CA ILE A 80 -9.42 2.39 4.82
C ILE A 80 -8.27 3.12 4.10
N GLU A 81 -8.20 4.45 4.20
CA GLU A 81 -7.12 5.22 3.58
C GLU A 81 -5.75 4.85 4.17
N LEU A 82 -5.67 4.69 5.48
CA LEU A 82 -4.45 4.24 6.15
C LEU A 82 -4.06 2.83 5.70
N ALA A 83 -4.98 1.87 5.76
CA ALA A 83 -4.75 0.50 5.31
C ALA A 83 -4.34 0.45 3.83
N LYS A 84 -4.95 1.29 2.99
CA LYS A 84 -4.59 1.40 1.57
C LYS A 84 -3.15 1.90 1.40
N THR A 85 -2.70 2.89 2.17
CA THR A 85 -1.32 3.37 2.06
C THR A 85 -0.28 2.32 2.47
N GLU A 86 -0.57 1.52 3.50
CA GLU A 86 0.30 0.43 3.95
C GLU A 86 0.34 -0.71 2.91
N ILE A 87 -0.82 -1.17 2.46
CA ILE A 87 -0.94 -2.25 1.47
C ILE A 87 -0.33 -1.84 0.12
N VAL A 88 -0.51 -0.61 -0.34
CA VAL A 88 0.06 -0.15 -1.63
C VAL A 88 1.59 -0.23 -1.62
N GLY A 89 2.22 0.07 -0.49
CA GLY A 89 3.67 -0.07 -0.33
C GLY A 89 4.14 -1.52 -0.50
N GLU A 90 3.45 -2.46 0.15
CA GLU A 90 3.75 -3.90 0.06
C GLU A 90 3.48 -4.46 -1.35
N VAL A 91 2.32 -4.12 -1.91
CA VAL A 91 1.94 -4.52 -3.27
C VAL A 91 2.94 -4.00 -4.29
N LYS A 92 3.41 -2.75 -4.16
CA LYS A 92 4.41 -2.19 -5.07
C LYS A 92 5.74 -2.95 -4.99
N LYS A 93 6.22 -3.27 -3.78
CA LYS A 93 7.43 -4.08 -3.59
C LYS A 93 7.26 -5.48 -4.18
N GLY A 94 6.12 -6.12 -3.92
CA GLY A 94 5.77 -7.42 -4.50
C GLY A 94 5.65 -7.38 -6.02
N ALA A 95 5.08 -6.32 -6.59
CA ALA A 95 4.92 -6.13 -8.03
C ALA A 95 6.26 -5.90 -8.74
N VAL A 96 7.15 -5.08 -8.17
CA VAL A 96 8.50 -4.88 -8.72
C VAL A 96 9.29 -6.18 -8.65
N GLY A 97 9.30 -6.85 -7.49
CA GLY A 97 9.98 -8.14 -7.34
C GLY A 97 9.42 -9.21 -8.29
N GLY A 98 8.10 -9.35 -8.34
CA GLY A 98 7.41 -10.28 -9.22
C GLY A 98 7.64 -9.97 -10.71
N GLY A 99 7.64 -8.69 -11.08
CA GLY A 99 7.93 -8.25 -12.46
C GLY A 99 9.36 -8.57 -12.88
N LEU A 100 10.36 -8.31 -12.02
CA LEU A 100 11.75 -8.68 -12.28
C LEU A 100 11.93 -10.20 -12.39
N PHE A 101 11.29 -10.98 -11.49
CA PHE A 101 11.31 -12.44 -11.57
C PHE A 101 10.62 -12.97 -12.84
N ALA A 102 9.55 -12.33 -13.30
CA ALA A 102 8.89 -12.70 -14.55
C ALA A 102 9.82 -12.48 -15.75
N VAL A 103 10.46 -11.31 -15.85
CA VAL A 103 11.44 -11.01 -16.91
C VAL A 103 12.63 -11.97 -16.85
N ALA A 104 13.20 -12.18 -15.66
CA ALA A 104 14.29 -13.14 -15.46
C ALA A 104 13.88 -14.57 -15.85
N GLY A 105 12.65 -14.98 -15.51
CA GLY A 105 12.08 -16.27 -15.89
C GLY A 105 11.95 -16.44 -17.40
N VAL A 106 11.48 -15.42 -18.12
CA VAL A 106 11.41 -15.43 -19.59
C VAL A 106 12.80 -15.53 -20.21
N ILE A 107 13.76 -14.73 -19.72
CA ILE A 107 15.15 -14.78 -20.20
C ILE A 107 15.75 -16.17 -19.94
N ALA A 108 15.58 -16.72 -18.74
CA ALA A 108 16.06 -18.05 -18.40
C ALA A 108 15.41 -19.14 -19.26
N LEU A 109 14.10 -19.04 -19.52
CA LEU A 109 13.38 -19.98 -20.37
C LEU A 109 13.93 -19.98 -21.80
N TYR A 110 14.06 -18.81 -22.43
CA TYR A 110 14.63 -18.72 -23.79
C TYR A 110 16.11 -19.12 -23.83
N SER A 111 16.89 -18.70 -22.83
CA SER A 111 18.33 -19.03 -22.74
C SER A 111 18.56 -20.52 -22.50
N SER A 112 17.63 -21.21 -21.83
CA SER A 112 17.74 -22.65 -21.57
C SER A 112 17.84 -23.48 -22.85
N PHE A 113 17.14 -23.08 -23.92
CA PHE A 113 17.25 -23.74 -25.22
C PHE A 113 18.69 -23.69 -25.76
N PHE A 114 19.31 -22.51 -25.73
CA PHE A 114 20.72 -22.34 -26.13
C PHE A 114 21.68 -23.06 -25.19
N ALA A 115 21.40 -23.08 -23.88
CA ALA A 115 22.22 -23.79 -22.90
C ALA A 115 22.24 -25.31 -23.16
N PHE A 116 21.09 -25.93 -23.42
CA PHE A 116 21.01 -27.35 -23.75
C PHE A 116 21.61 -27.65 -25.13
N PHE A 117 21.41 -26.77 -26.11
CA PHE A 117 22.07 -26.90 -27.41
C PHE A 117 23.59 -26.85 -27.29
N ALA A 118 24.13 -25.87 -26.55
CA ALA A 118 25.56 -25.77 -26.28
C ALA A 118 26.09 -26.99 -25.52
N LEU A 119 25.32 -27.53 -24.57
CA LEU A 119 25.69 -28.75 -23.85
C LEU A 119 25.71 -29.97 -24.78
N ALA A 120 24.77 -30.07 -25.71
CA ALA A 120 24.74 -31.12 -26.71
C ALA A 120 25.91 -31.02 -27.69
N GLU A 121 26.26 -29.80 -28.14
CA GLU A 121 27.45 -29.54 -28.96
C GLU A 121 28.75 -29.89 -28.22
N MET A 122 28.84 -29.52 -26.95
CA MET A 122 29.98 -29.84 -26.12
C MET A 122 30.14 -31.36 -25.98
N LEU A 123 29.06 -32.10 -25.74
CA LEU A 123 29.08 -33.57 -25.73
C LEU A 123 29.44 -34.16 -27.11
N ALA A 124 28.95 -33.56 -28.19
CA ALA A 124 29.25 -34.00 -29.54
C ALA A 124 30.75 -33.85 -29.91
N SER A 125 31.54 -33.12 -29.14
CA SER A 125 33.00 -33.08 -29.31
C SER A 125 33.70 -34.37 -28.86
N TRP A 126 33.09 -35.15 -27.96
CA TRP A 126 33.64 -36.40 -27.43
C TRP A 126 32.96 -37.66 -28.00
N MET A 127 31.82 -37.55 -28.68
CA MET A 127 31.06 -38.69 -29.21
C MET A 127 30.23 -38.32 -30.45
N HIS A 128 29.65 -39.33 -31.11
CA HIS A 128 28.78 -39.10 -32.26
C HIS A 128 27.60 -38.18 -31.89
N ARG A 129 27.40 -37.16 -32.73
CA ARG A 129 26.44 -36.06 -32.53
C ARG A 129 25.03 -36.55 -32.19
N GLY A 130 24.53 -37.60 -32.85
CA GLY A 130 23.20 -38.14 -32.55
C GLY A 130 23.03 -38.63 -31.10
N TRP A 131 24.05 -39.28 -30.54
CA TRP A 131 24.00 -39.79 -29.16
C TRP A 131 24.10 -38.67 -28.13
N ALA A 132 24.91 -37.64 -28.42
CA ALA A 132 24.99 -36.45 -27.57
C ALA A 132 23.62 -35.78 -27.39
N PHE A 133 22.93 -35.50 -28.50
CA PHE A 133 21.59 -34.88 -28.47
C PHE A 133 20.55 -35.76 -27.77
N LEU A 134 20.62 -37.08 -27.94
CA LEU A 134 19.72 -38.02 -27.27
C LEU A 134 19.93 -38.01 -25.74
N ILE A 135 21.18 -37.96 -25.27
CA ILE A 135 21.49 -37.86 -23.84
C ILE A 135 20.96 -36.55 -23.26
N VAL A 136 21.19 -35.42 -23.94
CA VAL A 136 20.68 -34.12 -23.49
C VAL A 136 19.15 -34.10 -23.45
N PHE A 137 18.49 -34.70 -24.44
CA PHE A 137 17.04 -34.83 -24.45
C PHE A 137 16.53 -35.60 -23.23
N LEU A 138 17.17 -36.72 -22.86
CA LEU A 138 16.80 -37.46 -21.65
C LEU A 138 17.01 -36.64 -20.38
N ILE A 139 18.09 -35.85 -20.30
CA ILE A 139 18.33 -34.91 -19.18
C ILE A 139 17.21 -33.88 -19.09
N MET A 140 16.75 -33.33 -20.22
CA MET A 140 15.64 -32.36 -20.25
C MET A 140 14.33 -32.98 -19.76
N ILE A 141 14.00 -34.20 -20.18
CA ILE A 141 12.80 -34.91 -19.70
C ILE A 141 12.89 -35.18 -18.20
N ALA A 142 14.06 -35.60 -17.70
CA ALA A 142 14.27 -35.82 -16.27
C ALA A 142 14.11 -34.53 -15.45
N LEU A 143 14.71 -33.42 -15.91
CA LEU A 143 14.58 -32.11 -15.28
C LEU A 143 13.13 -31.60 -15.30
N ALA A 144 12.45 -31.71 -16.44
CA ALA A 144 11.04 -31.33 -16.57
C ALA A 144 10.15 -32.15 -15.64
N GLY A 145 10.35 -33.47 -15.58
CA GLY A 145 9.64 -34.35 -14.67
C GLY A 145 9.88 -33.99 -13.19
N LEU A 146 11.12 -33.68 -12.81
CA LEU A 146 11.46 -33.25 -11.45
C LEU A 146 10.79 -31.92 -11.08
N LEU A 147 10.86 -30.91 -11.96
CA LEU A 147 10.24 -29.62 -11.74
C LEU A 147 8.71 -29.73 -11.66
N ALA A 148 8.09 -30.50 -12.56
CA ALA A 148 6.67 -30.77 -12.54
C ALA A 148 6.24 -31.47 -11.24
N PHE A 149 7.01 -32.45 -10.76
CA PHE A 149 6.74 -33.14 -9.51
C PHE A 149 6.84 -32.23 -8.29
N ILE A 150 7.88 -31.38 -8.22
CA ILE A 150 8.04 -30.39 -7.15
C ILE A 150 6.87 -29.39 -7.19
N GLY A 151 6.55 -28.87 -8.37
CA GLY A 151 5.42 -27.95 -8.58
C GLY A 151 4.10 -28.57 -8.13
N PHE A 152 3.83 -29.81 -8.54
CA PHE A 152 2.65 -30.56 -8.14
C PHE A 152 2.56 -30.72 -6.61
N LYS A 153 3.66 -31.06 -5.93
CA LYS A 153 3.68 -31.16 -4.46
C LYS A 153 3.47 -29.81 -3.78
N LYS A 154 3.92 -28.71 -4.38
CA LYS A 154 3.69 -27.35 -3.86
C LYS A 154 2.22 -26.96 -4.01
N VAL A 155 1.63 -27.16 -5.19
CA VAL A 155 0.21 -26.86 -5.44
C VAL A 155 -0.70 -27.70 -4.53
N LYS A 156 -0.40 -29.00 -4.36
CA LYS A 156 -1.18 -29.89 -3.49
C LYS A 156 -1.14 -29.50 -2.00
N LYS A 157 -0.15 -28.72 -1.58
CA LYS A 157 -0.05 -28.19 -0.20
C LYS A 157 -0.82 -26.90 0.01
N ILE A 158 -1.26 -26.22 -1.06
CA ILE A 158 -2.10 -25.02 -0.96
C ILE A 158 -3.50 -25.49 -0.57
N LYS A 159 -3.86 -25.31 0.71
CA LYS A 159 -5.23 -25.53 1.19
C LYS A 159 -6.10 -24.36 0.73
N ALA A 160 -7.33 -24.65 0.32
CA ALA A 160 -8.32 -23.61 0.05
C ALA A 160 -8.58 -22.79 1.34
N PRO A 161 -8.93 -21.50 1.24
CA PRO A 161 -9.26 -20.69 2.41
C PRO A 161 -10.62 -21.11 2.98
N GLU A 162 -10.62 -22.16 3.81
CA GLU A 162 -11.82 -22.79 4.37
C GLU A 162 -12.68 -21.78 5.14
N LYS A 163 -12.05 -20.88 5.92
CA LYS A 163 -12.74 -19.85 6.70
C LYS A 163 -13.46 -18.82 5.84
N THR A 164 -12.88 -18.43 4.72
CA THR A 164 -13.54 -17.52 3.77
C THR A 164 -14.72 -18.19 3.09
N ILE A 165 -14.59 -19.48 2.74
CA ILE A 165 -15.69 -20.25 2.15
C ILE A 165 -16.83 -20.46 3.16
N GLU A 166 -16.49 -20.74 4.42
CA GLU A 166 -17.45 -20.90 5.53
C GLU A 166 -18.25 -19.61 5.76
N SER A 167 -17.58 -18.46 5.89
CA SER A 167 -18.26 -17.16 6.05
C SER A 167 -19.13 -16.79 4.85
N VAL A 168 -18.69 -17.05 3.62
CA VAL A 168 -19.51 -16.79 2.41
C VAL A 168 -20.72 -17.72 2.33
N ASN A 169 -20.59 -18.98 2.76
CA ASN A 169 -21.70 -19.92 2.83
C ASN A 169 -22.72 -19.54 3.91
N GLU A 170 -22.26 -19.05 5.06
CA GLU A 170 -23.12 -18.52 6.12
C GLU A 170 -23.92 -17.30 5.64
N LEU A 171 -23.25 -16.37 4.94
CA LEU A 171 -23.90 -15.21 4.31
C LEU A 171 -24.94 -15.60 3.26
N LYS A 172 -24.72 -16.70 2.52
CA LYS A 172 -25.69 -17.23 1.54
C LYS A 172 -26.93 -17.84 2.22
N HIS A 173 -26.79 -18.30 3.46
CA HIS A 173 -27.90 -18.84 4.26
C HIS A 173 -28.79 -17.75 4.85
N LEU A 174 -28.28 -16.52 4.97
CA LEU A 174 -29.04 -15.35 5.38
C LEU A 174 -29.82 -14.80 4.17
N ARG A 175 -31.08 -15.21 4.03
CA ARG A 175 -31.98 -14.65 3.00
C ARG A 175 -32.13 -13.12 3.21
N PRO A 176 -31.73 -12.27 2.25
CA PRO A 176 -31.96 -10.84 2.35
C PRO A 176 -33.47 -10.57 2.48
N GLY A 177 -33.86 -9.83 3.52
CA GLY A 177 -35.26 -9.46 3.80
C GLY A 177 -35.93 -10.15 4.99
N GLN A 178 -35.31 -11.15 5.65
CA GLN A 178 -35.86 -11.71 6.90
C GLN A 178 -35.64 -10.78 8.10
N ALA A 179 -34.49 -10.11 8.18
CA ALA A 179 -34.23 -9.09 9.20
C ALA A 179 -35.24 -7.94 9.12
N GLN A 180 -35.54 -7.47 7.91
CA GLN A 180 -36.56 -6.43 7.67
C GLN A 180 -37.98 -6.87 8.10
N LYS A 181 -38.35 -8.13 7.82
CA LYS A 181 -39.67 -8.67 8.18
C LYS A 181 -39.87 -8.80 9.69
N ASN A 182 -38.83 -9.15 10.44
CA ASN A 182 -38.90 -9.24 11.89
C ASN A 182 -38.97 -7.84 12.53
N LEU A 183 -38.24 -6.85 11.99
CA LEU A 183 -38.31 -5.45 12.45
C LEU A 183 -39.69 -4.82 12.20
N THR A 184 -40.30 -5.09 11.05
CA THR A 184 -41.69 -4.66 10.75
C THR A 184 -42.72 -5.32 11.67
N LYS A 185 -42.56 -6.61 11.97
CA LYS A 185 -43.49 -7.36 12.81
C LYS A 185 -43.43 -6.88 14.27
N ASP A 186 -42.25 -6.61 14.80
CA ASP A 186 -42.06 -6.12 16.17
C ASP A 186 -42.58 -4.68 16.34
N SER A 187 -42.37 -3.82 15.34
CA SER A 187 -42.88 -2.45 15.34
C SER A 187 -44.43 -2.37 15.32
N SER A 188 -45.10 -3.35 14.71
CA SER A 188 -46.57 -3.36 14.61
C SER A 188 -47.29 -3.65 15.94
N GLY A 189 -46.61 -4.27 16.92
CA GLY A 189 -47.16 -4.55 18.24
C GLY A 189 -47.13 -3.35 19.20
N LEU A 190 -46.30 -2.35 18.93
CA LEU A 190 -46.04 -1.22 19.84
C LEU A 190 -47.03 -0.04 19.69
N TYR A 191 -47.85 -0.01 18.64
CA TYR A 191 -48.75 1.12 18.34
C TYR A 191 -50.25 0.83 18.49
N THR A 192 -50.66 -0.37 18.95
CA THR A 192 -52.10 -0.73 19.01
C THR A 192 -52.78 -0.51 20.37
N SER A 193 -52.06 -0.01 21.38
CA SER A 193 -52.59 0.16 22.74
C SER A 193 -52.97 1.61 23.06
N VAL A 194 -53.73 2.27 22.18
CA VAL A 194 -54.44 3.52 22.51
C VAL A 194 -55.76 3.58 21.72
N GLU A 195 -56.79 2.80 22.08
CA GLU A 195 -58.17 3.25 21.87
C GLU A 195 -59.20 2.53 22.76
N LYS A 196 -59.94 3.36 23.51
CA LYS A 196 -61.19 3.18 24.31
C LYS A 196 -61.15 2.44 25.64
#